data_AF-A0A2M8FF40-F1
#
_entry.id   AF-A0A2M8FF40-F1
#
_cell.length_a   1.000
_cell.length_b   1.000
_cell.length_c   1.000
_cell.angle_alpha   90.00
_cell.angle_beta   90.00
_cell.angle_gamma   90.00
#
_symmetry.space_group_name_H-M   'P 1'
#
loop_
_entity.id
_entity.type
_entity.pdbx_description
1 polymer ?
#
loop_
_entity_poly.entity_id
_entity_poly.type
_entity_poly.pdbx_seq_one_letter_code
_entity_poly.pdbx_strand_id
1 'polypeptide(L)' 'MKHTDIQKKNDSELSELVSTSRENLRAELFKDKFSKKASVIRTAKMTVARTLTEINARRRNQSVK' A
#
# COMPACT_ATOMS: atom_id res chain seq x y z
N MET A 1 -8.66 -1.87 -2.80
CA MET A 1 -7.86 -2.98 -3.39
C MET A 1 -7.92 -4.19 -2.46
N LYS A 2 -8.21 -5.39 -3.00
CA LYS A 2 -8.27 -6.62 -2.20
C LYS A 2 -6.86 -7.21 -2.07
N HIS A 3 -6.65 -8.04 -1.05
CA HIS A 3 -5.35 -8.70 -0.82
C HIS A 3 -4.96 -9.63 -1.98
N THR A 4 -5.95 -10.30 -2.55
CA THR A 4 -5.79 -11.17 -3.73
C THR A 4 -5.21 -10.44 -4.94
N ASP A 5 -5.50 -9.14 -5.09
CA ASP A 5 -5.00 -8.33 -6.20
C ASP A 5 -3.53 -7.96 -5.99
N ILE A 6 -3.10 -7.85 -4.73
CA ILE A 6 -1.72 -7.54 -4.33
C ILE A 6 -0.84 -8.77 -4.53
N GLN A 7 -1.33 -9.97 -4.18
CA GLN A 7 -0.59 -11.22 -4.36
C GLN A 7 -0.21 -11.52 -5.81
N LYS A 8 -1.01 -11.07 -6.77
CA LYS A 8 -0.75 -11.26 -8.21
C LYS A 8 0.38 -10.37 -8.74
N LYS A 9 0.80 -9.35 -8.00
CA LYS A 9 1.83 -8.40 -8.43
C LYS A 9 3.24 -8.95 -8.24
N ASN A 10 4.16 -8.52 -9.08
CA ASN A 10 5.59 -8.79 -8.91
C ASN A 10 6.21 -7.85 -7.85
N ASP A 11 7.43 -8.14 -7.40
CA ASP A 11 8.05 -7.36 -6.32
C ASP A 11 8.31 -5.88 -6.69
N SER A 12 8.57 -5.58 -7.97
CA SER A 12 8.72 -4.20 -8.47
C SER A 12 7.41 -3.43 -8.38
N GLU A 13 6.32 -4.05 -8.86
CA GLU A 13 4.97 -3.50 -8.81
C GLU A 13 4.49 -3.32 -7.36
N LEU A 14 4.88 -4.19 -6.43
CA LEU A 14 4.58 -4.04 -5.01
C LEU A 14 5.30 -2.82 -4.43
N SER A 15 6.58 -2.63 -4.77
CA SER A 15 7.35 -1.45 -4.33
C SER A 15 6.75 -0.14 -4.85
N GLU A 16 6.43 -0.09 -6.14
CA GLU A 16 5.76 1.06 -6.77
C GLU A 16 4.40 1.32 -6.12
N LEU A 17 3.60 0.27 -5.89
CA LEU A 17 2.29 0.40 -5.25
C LEU A 17 2.40 0.98 -3.84
N VAL A 18 3.44 0.63 -3.07
CA VAL A 18 3.70 1.26 -1.76
C VAL A 18 4.05 2.73 -1.93
N SER A 19 4.93 3.10 -2.87
CA SER A 19 5.31 4.50 -3.10
C SER A 19 4.10 5.35 -3.46
N THR A 20 3.36 4.96 -4.50
CA THR A 20 2.18 5.67 -4.97
C THR A 20 1.10 5.78 -3.89
N SER A 21 0.89 4.71 -3.11
CA SER A 21 -0.10 4.74 -2.02
C SER A 21 0.33 5.68 -0.88
N ARG A 22 1.64 5.78 -0.58
CA ARG A 22 2.19 6.73 0.40
C ARG A 22 2.09 8.17 -0.09
N GLU A 23 2.34 8.42 -1.37
CA GLU A 23 2.18 9.73 -1.99
C GLU A 23 0.71 10.18 -1.96
N ASN A 24 -0.21 9.29 -2.32
CA ASN A 24 -1.65 9.56 -2.22
C ASN A 24 -2.08 9.86 -0.78
N LEU A 25 -1.56 9.10 0.19
CA LEU A 25 -1.81 9.38 1.61
C LEU A 25 -1.30 10.77 2.01
N ARG A 26 -0.08 11.13 1.62
CA ARG A 26 0.49 12.45 1.91
C ARG A 26 -0.32 13.55 1.26
N ALA A 27 -0.57 13.45 -0.05
CA ALA A 27 -1.36 14.41 -0.81
C ALA A 27 -2.73 14.64 -0.17
N GLU A 28 -3.40 13.58 0.27
CA GLU A 28 -4.70 13.70 0.96
C GLU A 28 -4.58 14.31 2.36
N LEU A 29 -3.51 14.02 3.10
CA LEU A 29 -3.27 14.59 4.43
C LEU A 29 -2.90 16.08 4.38
N PHE A 30 -2.28 16.56 3.30
CA PHE A 30 -1.90 17.96 3.11
C PHE A 30 -3.01 18.83 2.52
N LYS A 31 -4.16 18.27 2.12
CA LYS A 31 -5.33 19.05 1.72
C LYS A 31 -5.88 19.88 2.88
N ASP A 32 -6.65 20.91 2.56
CA ASP A 32 -7.42 21.64 3.55
C ASP A 32 -8.47 20.74 4.25
N LYS A 33 -8.83 21.06 5.51
CA LYS A 33 -9.66 20.21 6.38
C LYS A 33 -10.99 19.80 5.74
N PHE A 34 -11.61 20.69 4.96
CA PHE A 34 -12.89 20.41 4.28
C PHE A 34 -12.74 19.57 3.02
N SER A 35 -11.53 19.55 2.44
CA SER A 35 -11.20 18.83 1.21
C SER A 35 -10.65 17.43 1.44
N LYS A 36 -10.32 17.07 2.69
CA LYS A 36 -9.80 15.74 3.06
C LYS A 36 -10.89 14.68 2.99
N LYS A 37 -10.63 13.60 2.27
CA LYS A 37 -11.51 12.42 2.20
C LYS A 37 -10.98 11.31 3.09
N ALA A 38 -11.67 11.05 4.21
CA ALA A 38 -11.31 9.98 5.14
C ALA A 38 -11.28 8.59 4.48
N SER A 39 -12.16 8.34 3.50
CA SER A 39 -12.19 7.10 2.73
C SER A 39 -10.92 6.87 1.91
N VAL A 40 -10.35 7.94 1.33
CA VAL A 40 -9.10 7.89 0.55
C VAL A 40 -7.93 7.60 1.49
N ILE A 41 -7.84 8.30 2.63
CA ILE A 41 -6.82 8.08 3.66
C ILE A 41 -6.86 6.63 4.15
N ARG A 42 -8.06 6.14 4.49
CA ARG A 42 -8.26 4.76 4.97
C ARG A 42 -7.83 3.75 3.92
N THR A 43 -8.24 3.96 2.67
CA THR A 43 -7.89 3.06 1.56
C THR A 43 -6.39 3.04 1.32
N ALA A 44 -5.74 4.21 1.26
CA ALA A 44 -4.30 4.32 1.07
C ALA A 44 -3.52 3.63 2.21
N LYS A 45 -3.89 3.85 3.48
CA LYS A 45 -3.28 3.17 4.63
C LYS A 45 -3.43 1.64 4.56
N MET A 46 -4.63 1.16 4.25
CA MET A 46 -4.91 -0.28 4.12
C MET A 46 -4.12 -0.91 2.98
N THR A 47 -4.00 -0.23 1.83
CA THR A 47 -3.21 -0.71 0.70
C THR A 47 -1.74 -0.79 1.09
N VAL A 48 -1.15 0.27 1.68
CA VAL A 48 0.25 0.25 2.15
C VAL A 48 0.50 -0.92 3.11
N ALA A 49 -0.37 -1.09 4.11
CA ALA A 49 -0.21 -2.16 5.10
C ALA A 49 -0.22 -3.55 4.44
N ARG A 50 -1.20 -3.82 3.57
CA ARG A 50 -1.33 -5.11 2.89
C ARG A 50 -0.15 -5.40 1.96
N THR A 51 0.29 -4.40 1.20
CA THR A 51 1.42 -4.54 0.28
C THR A 51 2.73 -4.81 1.04
N LEU A 52 2.96 -4.12 2.16
CA LEU A 52 4.13 -4.40 3.01
C LEU A 52 4.08 -5.78 3.67
N THR A 53 2.89 -6.23 4.09
CA THR A 53 2.71 -7.60 4.61
C THR A 53 3.08 -8.64 3.56
N GLU A 54 2.64 -8.46 2.31
CA GLU A 54 2.99 -9.36 1.22
C GLU A 54 4.50 -9.37 0.93
N ILE A 55 5.14 -8.19 0.85
CA ILE A 55 6.60 -8.09 0.67
C ILE A 55 7.34 -8.84 1.79
N ASN A 56 6.93 -8.64 3.05
CA ASN A 56 7.54 -9.31 4.19
C ASN A 56 7.30 -10.82 4.15
N ALA A 57 6.12 -11.27 3.76
CA ALA A 57 5.79 -12.69 3.61
C ALA A 57 6.69 -13.35 2.54
N ARG A 58 6.90 -12.67 1.40
CA ARG A 58 7.80 -13.14 0.33
C ARG A 58 9.24 -13.24 0.82
N ARG A 59 9.75 -12.21 1.50
CA ARG A 59 11.11 -12.22 2.07
C ARG A 59 11.28 -13.35 3.09
N ARG A 60 10.28 -13.58 3.96
CA ARG A 60 10.31 -14.70 4.90
C ARG A 60 10.35 -16.05 4.17
N ASN A 61 9.54 -16.24 3.14
CA ASN A 61 9.52 -17.48 2.36
C ASN A 61 10.82 -17.72 1.58
N GLN A 62 11.50 -16.66 1.14
CA GLN A 62 12.84 -16.76 0.53
C GLN A 62 13.91 -17.10 1.56
N SER A 63 13.82 -16.58 2.79
CA SER A 63 14.78 -16.83 3.87
C SER A 63 14.65 -18.21 4.52
N VAL A 64 13.51 -18.88 4.38
CA VAL A 64 13.25 -20.22 4.95
C VAL A 64 13.63 -21.34 3.96
N LYS A 65 13.93 -21.00 2.71
CA LYS A 65 14.53 -21.90 1.71
C LYS A 65 16.05 -21.87 1.82
#